data_AF-A0A416Z2R9-F1
#
_entry.id   AF-A0A416Z2R9-F1
#
_cell.length_a   1.000
_cell.length_b   1.000
_cell.length_c   1.000
_cell.angle_alpha   90.00
_cell.angle_beta   90.00
_cell.angle_gamma   90.00
#
_symmetry.space_group_name_H-M   'P 1'
#
loop_
_entity.id
_entity.type
_entity.pdbx_description
1 polymer ?
#
loop_
_entity_poly.entity_id
_entity_poly.type
_entity_poly.pdbx_seq_one_letter_code
_entity_poly.pdbx_strand_id
1 'polypeptide(L)'
;MKDFFEIDKEELKKAYRLAYSIENMEGWEAENRRIEYIGSTEKAGRITDYYRDSTGMYWYCSRHRRKTGEIVSMETFIFGSGFQKRERERKRKRYVF
;
A
#
# COMPACT_ATOMS: atom_id res chain seq x y z
N MET A 1 1.18 12.88 -5.49
CA MET A 1 2.01 11.86 -4.83
C MET A 1 2.72 12.58 -3.70
N LYS A 2 2.47 12.25 -2.41
CA LYS A 2 3.22 12.89 -1.32
C LYS A 2 4.68 12.43 -1.41
N ASP A 3 5.59 13.36 -1.19
CA ASP A 3 7.03 13.08 -1.16
C ASP A 3 7.34 12.10 -0.04
N PHE A 4 8.27 11.17 -0.32
CA PHE A 4 8.76 10.21 0.66
C PHE A 4 9.37 11.00 1.83
N PHE A 5 8.85 10.80 3.03
CA PHE A 5 9.52 11.20 4.26
C PHE A 5 9.59 10.03 5.23
N GLU A 6 10.67 10.00 6.00
CA GLU A 6 10.91 8.92 6.95
C GLU A 6 9.93 9.03 8.12
N ILE A 7 9.22 7.94 8.41
CA ILE A 7 8.29 7.86 9.54
C ILE A 7 9.03 8.00 10.87
N ASP A 8 8.39 8.62 11.85
CA ASP A 8 8.92 8.71 13.22
C ASP A 8 9.20 7.32 13.82
N LYS A 9 10.25 7.20 14.64
CA LYS A 9 10.70 5.91 15.20
C LYS A 9 9.70 5.29 16.16
N GLU A 10 8.99 6.08 16.95
CA GLU A 10 7.97 5.54 17.87
C GLU A 10 6.72 5.13 17.11
N GLU A 11 6.34 5.92 16.10
CA GLU A 11 5.19 5.62 15.26
C GLU A 11 5.45 4.39 14.38
N LEU A 12 6.67 4.23 13.86
CA LEU A 12 7.11 3.03 13.15
C LEU A 12 7.01 1.78 14.02
N LYS A 13 7.42 1.83 15.30
CA LYS A 13 7.30 0.66 16.19
C LYS A 13 5.84 0.19 16.33
N LYS A 14 4.90 1.13 16.41
CA LYS A 14 3.46 0.84 16.49
C LYS A 14 2.94 0.29 15.16
N ALA A 15 3.22 1.00 14.07
CA ALA A 15 2.79 0.61 12.73
C ALA A 15 3.37 -0.75 12.31
N TYR A 16 4.64 -1.01 12.58
CA TYR A 16 5.29 -2.29 12.25
C TYR A 16 4.62 -3.48 12.92
N ARG A 17 4.08 -3.30 14.14
CA ARG A 17 3.41 -4.36 14.90
C ARG A 17 1.92 -4.52 14.56
N LEU A 18 1.26 -3.41 14.22
CA LEU A 18 -0.21 -3.35 14.17
C LEU A 18 -0.79 -3.10 12.78
N ALA A 19 0.04 -2.74 11.79
CA ALA A 19 -0.47 -2.33 10.49
C ALA A 19 -0.97 -3.52 9.67
N TYR A 20 -2.16 -3.35 9.08
CA TYR A 20 -2.71 -4.25 8.07
C TYR A 20 -2.36 -3.75 6.67
N SER A 21 -2.36 -4.66 5.68
CA SER A 21 -2.27 -4.23 4.28
C SER A 21 -3.49 -3.37 3.95
N ILE A 22 -3.26 -2.22 3.30
CA ILE A 22 -4.33 -1.34 2.83
C ILE A 22 -5.28 -2.07 1.86
N GLU A 23 -4.79 -3.09 1.16
CA GLU A 23 -5.57 -3.93 0.24
C GLU A 23 -6.67 -4.72 0.97
N ASN A 24 -6.54 -4.89 2.28
CA ASN A 24 -7.53 -5.60 3.09
C ASN A 24 -8.57 -4.67 3.72
N MET A 25 -8.51 -3.34 3.53
CA MET A 25 -9.43 -2.40 4.20
C MET A 25 -10.90 -2.74 3.98
N GLU A 26 -11.29 -3.19 2.77
CA GLU A 26 -12.65 -3.61 2.45
C GLU A 26 -13.10 -4.77 3.36
N GLY A 27 -12.24 -5.80 3.54
CA GLY A 27 -12.52 -6.94 4.42
C GLY A 27 -12.56 -6.60 5.92
N TRP A 28 -12.05 -5.42 6.31
CA TRP A 28 -12.09 -4.88 7.67
C TRP A 28 -13.18 -3.80 7.86
N GLU A 29 -14.11 -3.69 6.89
CA GLU A 29 -15.18 -2.67 6.89
C GLU A 29 -14.62 -1.24 7.06
N ALA A 30 -13.41 -1.02 6.53
CA ALA A 30 -12.64 0.20 6.69
C ALA A 30 -12.51 1.01 5.39
N GLU A 31 -13.09 0.55 4.27
CA GLU A 31 -12.94 1.17 2.94
C GLU A 31 -13.31 2.66 2.91
N ASN A 32 -14.33 3.06 3.66
CA ASN A 32 -14.80 4.46 3.71
C ASN A 32 -14.07 5.32 4.77
N ARG A 33 -13.08 4.76 5.48
CA ARG A 33 -12.36 5.52 6.50
C ARG A 33 -11.34 6.42 5.85
N ARG A 34 -11.26 7.66 6.34
CA ARG A 34 -10.21 8.59 5.93
C ARG A 34 -8.87 8.08 6.46
N ILE A 35 -7.91 7.91 5.56
CA ILE A 35 -6.53 7.57 5.89
C ILE A 35 -5.62 8.78 5.77
N GLU A 36 -4.68 8.89 6.68
CA GLU A 36 -3.62 9.88 6.71
C GLU A 36 -2.27 9.20 6.53
N TYR A 37 -1.44 9.75 5.65
CA TYR A 37 -0.08 9.26 5.43
C TYR A 37 0.83 9.77 6.54
N ILE A 38 1.45 8.83 7.27
CA ILE A 38 2.28 9.10 8.46
C ILE A 38 3.79 8.90 8.19
N GLY A 39 4.15 8.53 6.95
CA GLY A 39 5.53 8.39 6.51
C GLY A 39 5.84 7.02 5.94
N SER A 40 7.10 6.81 5.57
CA SER A 40 7.56 5.57 4.92
C SER A 40 8.88 5.09 5.48
N THR A 41 9.16 3.81 5.24
CA THR A 41 10.51 3.24 5.36
C THR A 41 11.01 2.78 3.99
N GLU A 42 12.32 2.81 3.77
CA GLU A 42 12.95 2.25 2.57
C GLU A 42 14.03 1.24 2.98
N LYS A 43 13.94 0.01 2.46
CA LYS A 43 14.93 -1.04 2.69
C LYS A 43 15.17 -1.83 1.41
N ALA A 44 16.41 -1.83 0.93
CA ALA A 44 16.82 -2.54 -0.30
C ALA A 44 15.90 -2.24 -1.52
N GLY A 45 15.55 -0.96 -1.70
CA GLY A 45 14.66 -0.50 -2.78
C GLY A 45 13.17 -0.78 -2.53
N ARG A 46 12.79 -1.54 -1.50
CA ARG A 46 11.40 -1.66 -1.07
C ARG A 46 11.02 -0.47 -0.21
N ILE A 47 9.99 0.26 -0.61
CA ILE A 47 9.40 1.35 0.13
C ILE A 47 8.13 0.83 0.79
N THR A 48 8.00 0.96 2.12
CA THR A 48 6.77 0.65 2.84
C THR A 48 6.17 1.95 3.34
N ASP A 49 5.01 2.30 2.80
CA ASP A 49 4.25 3.47 3.22
C ASP A 49 3.32 3.09 4.34
N TYR A 50 3.25 3.93 5.36
CA TYR A 50 2.38 3.74 6.50
C TYR A 50 1.30 4.83 6.51
N TYR A 51 0.13 4.42 6.95
CA TYR A 51 -1.04 5.27 7.08
C TYR A 51 -1.72 5.00 8.42
N ARG A 52 -2.47 6.00 8.88
CA ARG A 52 -3.34 5.89 10.03
C ARG A 52 -4.74 6.29 9.63
N ASP A 53 -5.74 5.50 10.00
CA ASP A 53 -7.14 5.87 9.73
C ASP A 53 -7.73 6.76 10.84
N SER A 54 -8.94 7.26 10.59
CA SER A 54 -9.69 8.08 11.55
C SER A 54 -10.05 7.37 12.86
N THR A 55 -9.96 6.04 12.93
CA THR A 55 -10.20 5.26 14.16
C THR A 55 -8.89 4.91 14.87
N GLY A 56 -7.75 5.31 14.30
CA GLY A 56 -6.42 5.10 14.86
C GLY A 56 -5.79 3.76 14.50
N MET A 57 -6.39 2.97 13.60
CA MET A 57 -5.76 1.77 13.04
C MET A 57 -4.63 2.13 12.08
N TYR A 58 -3.64 1.25 12.01
CA TYR A 58 -2.50 1.41 11.13
C TYR A 58 -2.71 0.58 9.86
N TRP A 59 -2.29 1.16 8.74
CA TRP A 59 -2.33 0.52 7.43
C TRP A 59 -0.99 0.68 6.74
N TYR A 60 -0.63 -0.27 5.88
CA TYR A 60 0.58 -0.15 5.08
C TYR A 60 0.35 -0.51 3.61
N CYS A 61 1.16 0.08 2.74
CA CYS A 61 1.28 -0.29 1.33
C CYS A 61 2.76 -0.49 0.99
N SER A 62 3.06 -1.34 0.01
CA SER A 62 4.42 -1.56 -0.46
C SER A 62 4.60 -1.06 -1.90
N ARG A 63 5.68 -0.31 -2.11
CA ARG A 63 6.20 0.14 -3.39
C ARG A 63 7.63 -0.35 -3.57
N HIS A 64 8.14 -0.28 -4.80
CA HIS A 64 9.50 -0.66 -5.10
C HIS A 64 10.15 0.38 -6.01
N ARG A 65 11.35 0.83 -5.63
CA ARG A 65 12.21 1.67 -6.44
C ARG A 65 13.10 0.78 -7.30
N ARG A 66 12.90 0.85 -8.62
CA ARG A 66 13.70 0.13 -9.61
C ARG A 66 15.11 0.73 -9.67
N LYS A 67 16.05 -0.01 -10.26
CA LYS A 67 17.42 0.48 -10.54
C LYS A 67 17.44 1.75 -11.41
N THR A 68 16.40 1.97 -12.20
CA THR A 68 16.20 3.17 -13.02
C THR A 68 15.78 4.41 -12.22
N GLY A 69 15.49 4.27 -10.92
CA GLY A 69 14.95 5.32 -10.06
C GLY A 69 13.42 5.42 -10.04
N GLU A 70 12.74 4.72 -10.94
CA GLU A 70 11.27 4.69 -11.01
C GLU A 70 10.68 3.99 -9.78
N ILE A 71 9.70 4.62 -9.12
CA ILE A 71 8.93 4.02 -8.03
C ILE A 71 7.64 3.44 -8.59
N VAL A 72 7.46 2.13 -8.44
CA VAL A 72 6.27 1.39 -8.88
C VAL A 72 5.59 0.72 -7.68
N SER A 73 4.32 0.35 -7.81
CA SER A 73 3.66 -0.50 -6.82
C SER A 73 4.33 -1.88 -6.74
N MET A 74 4.25 -2.54 -5.60
CA MET A 74 4.81 -3.90 -5.43
C MET A 74 4.24 -4.88 -6.46
N GLU A 75 2.94 -4.77 -6.77
CA GLU A 75 2.30 -5.63 -7.75
C GLU A 75 2.84 -5.41 -9.17
N THR A 76 3.05 -4.15 -9.57
CA THR A 76 3.70 -3.84 -10.87
C THR A 76 5.15 -4.30 -10.90
N PHE A 77 5.84 -4.29 -9.75
CA PHE A 77 7.19 -4.80 -9.65
C PHE A 77 7.26 -6.33 -9.83
N ILE A 78 6.35 -7.09 -9.21
CA ILE A 78 6.32 -8.56 -9.29
C ILE A 78 5.78 -9.05 -10.63
N PHE A 79 4.64 -8.52 -11.08
CA PHE A 79 3.89 -9.07 -12.22
C PHE A 79 4.05 -8.27 -13.52
N GLY A 80 4.75 -7.13 -13.47
CA GLY A 80 4.91 -6.24 -14.61
C GLY A 80 3.68 -5.36 -14.87
N SER A 81 3.82 -4.45 -15.83
CA SER A 81 2.75 -3.53 -16.22
C SER A 81 1.53 -4.26 -16.80
N GLY A 82 0.33 -3.84 -16.37
CA GLY A 82 -0.93 -4.35 -16.92
C GLY A 82 -1.51 -5.60 -16.26
N PHE A 83 -0.91 -6.08 -15.14
CA PHE A 83 -1.49 -7.16 -14.32
C PHE A 83 -2.88 -6.77 -13.77
N GLN A 84 -3.02 -5.58 -13.18
CA GLN A 84 -4.31 -5.07 -12.66
C GLN A 84 -5.41 -5.02 -13.72
N LYS A 85 -5.07 -4.63 -14.95
CA LYS A 85 -6.04 -4.55 -16.05
C LYS A 85 -6.57 -5.93 -16.40
N ARG A 86 -5.67 -6.93 -16.50
CA ARG A 86 -6.02 -8.32 -16.76
C ARG A 86 -6.87 -8.94 -15.64
N GLU A 87 -6.53 -8.68 -14.39
CA GLU A 87 -7.33 -9.15 -13.23
C GLU A 87 -8.70 -8.48 -13.15
N ARG A 88 -8.80 -7.16 -13.36
CA ARG A 88 -10.10 -6.46 -13.43
C ARG A 88 -10.96 -6.97 -14.57
N GLU A 89 -10.38 -7.22 -15.75
CA GLU A 89 -11.08 -7.80 -16.90
C GLU A 89 -11.58 -9.23 -16.60
N ARG A 90 -10.77 -10.05 -15.92
CA ARG A 90 -11.18 -11.39 -15.45
C ARG A 90 -12.33 -11.34 -14.45
N LYS A 91 -12.25 -10.48 -13.43
CA LYS A 91 -13.32 -10.30 -12.44
C LYS A 91 -14.61 -9.83 -13.10
N ARG A 92 -14.56 -8.85 -14.02
CA ARG A 92 -15.73 -8.39 -14.78
C ARG A 92 -16.42 -9.52 -15.54
N LYS A 93 -15.68 -10.38 -16.24
CA LYS A 93 -16.24 -11.53 -16.98
C LYS A 93 -16.85 -12.61 -16.07
N ARG A 94 -16.49 -12.66 -14.79
CA ARG A 94 -17.00 -13.65 -13.83
C ARG A 94 -18.37 -13.28 -13.25
N TYR A 95 -18.79 -12.02 -13.38
CA TYR A 95 -20.09 -11.50 -12.92
C TYR A 95 -21.02 -11.09 -14.07
N VAL A 96 -20.75 -11.53 -15.31
CA VAL A 96 -21.72 -11.45 -16.40
C VAL A 96 -22.46 -12.78 -16.44
N PHE A 97 -23.62 -12.84 -15.76
CA PHE A 97 -24.64 -13.85 -15.99
C PHE A 97 -25.54 -13.40 -17.14
#